data_AF-U2Z295-F1
#
_entry.id   AF-U2Z295-F1
#
_cell.length_a   1.000
_cell.length_b   1.000
_cell.length_c   1.000
_cell.angle_alpha   90.00
_cell.angle_beta   90.00
_cell.angle_gamma   90.00
#
_symmetry.space_group_name_H-M   'P 1'
#
loop_
_entity.id
_entity.type
_entity.pdbx_description
1 polymer ?
#
loop_
_entity_poly.entity_id
_entity_poly.type
_entity_poly.pdbx_seq_one_letter_code
_entity_poly.pdbx_strand_id
1 'polypeptide(L)'
;MAELPENLVALILSGAGGAYVRAVFAPEQNWKRRLVEGSAGAVSAIFLGGVLGHLINAATGAELYAYLAGGFIMGEGGILAVQAIRRKFLPSEDADNG
;
A
#
# COMPACT_ATOMS: atom_id res chain seq x y z
N MET A 1 11.54 22.96 13.34
CA MET A 1 10.62 21.94 12.78
C MET A 1 11.26 21.49 11.49
N ALA A 2 11.64 20.21 11.35
CA ALA A 2 12.21 19.74 10.09
C ALA A 2 11.11 19.79 9.02
N GLU A 3 11.30 20.58 7.97
CA GLU A 3 10.41 20.57 6.81
C GLU A 3 10.53 19.21 6.15
N LEU A 4 9.46 18.41 6.26
CA LEU A 4 9.38 17.15 5.53
C LEU A 4 9.26 17.46 4.04
N PRO A 5 9.99 16.74 3.17
CA PRO A 5 9.88 16.92 1.73
C PRO A 5 8.44 16.74 1.26
N GLU A 6 7.96 17.63 0.39
CA GLU A 6 6.55 17.68 -0.05
C GLU A 6 6.11 16.36 -0.73
N ASN A 7 7.02 15.72 -1.47
CA ASN A 7 6.82 14.40 -2.06
C ASN A 7 6.68 13.29 -1.00
N LEU A 8 7.36 13.40 0.14
CA LEU A 8 7.21 12.46 1.26
C LEU A 8 5.84 12.63 1.94
N VAL A 9 5.40 13.88 2.11
CA VAL A 9 4.06 14.19 2.64
C VAL A 9 2.97 13.66 1.72
N ALA A 10 3.10 13.87 0.41
CA ALA A 10 2.20 13.29 -0.60
C ALA A 10 2.16 11.77 -0.52
N LEU A 11 3.30 11.13 -0.32
CA LEU A 11 3.38 9.68 -0.17
C LEU A 11 2.67 9.17 1.08
N ILE A 12 2.89 9.84 2.21
CA ILE A 12 2.25 9.50 3.49
C ILE A 12 0.74 9.69 3.39
N LEU A 13 0.29 10.81 2.83
CA LEU A 13 -1.14 11.10 2.64
C LEU A 13 -1.81 10.12 1.68
N SER A 14 -1.13 9.76 0.58
CA SER A 14 -1.63 8.78 -0.38
C SER A 14 -1.71 7.38 0.22
N GLY A 15 -0.66 6.95 0.91
CA GLY A 15 -0.64 5.66 1.61
C GLY A 15 -1.70 5.56 2.70
N ALA A 16 -1.89 6.63 3.48
CA ALA A 16 -2.95 6.72 4.49
C ALA A 16 -4.36 6.75 3.86
N GLY A 17 -4.52 7.45 2.74
CA GLY A 17 -5.76 7.51 1.98
C GLY A 17 -6.16 6.15 1.42
N GLY A 18 -5.23 5.39 0.83
CA GLY A 18 -5.47 4.02 0.37
C GLY A 18 -5.91 3.10 1.52
N ALA A 19 -5.20 3.13 2.65
CA ALA A 19 -5.56 2.36 3.83
C ALA A 19 -6.96 2.72 4.39
N TYR A 20 -7.34 4.01 4.33
CA TYR A 20 -8.68 4.47 4.74
C TYR A 20 -9.78 3.99 3.79
N VAL A 21 -9.58 4.13 2.47
CA VAL A 21 -10.54 3.64 1.47
C VAL A 21 -10.80 2.16 1.68
N ARG A 22 -9.75 1.35 1.86
CA ARG A 22 -9.93 -0.09 2.13
C ARG A 22 -10.66 -0.35 3.46
N ALA A 23 -10.33 0.40 4.51
CA ALA A 23 -11.00 0.29 5.81
C ALA A 23 -12.51 0.50 5.73
N VAL A 24 -12.97 1.34 4.79
CA VAL A 24 -14.39 1.65 4.56
C VAL A 24 -15.03 0.65 3.59
N PHE A 25 -14.35 0.30 2.49
CA PHE A 25 -14.92 -0.50 1.40
C PHE A 25 -14.72 -2.02 1.52
N ALA A 26 -13.74 -2.49 2.29
CA ALA A 26 -13.46 -3.92 2.50
C ALA A 26 -13.24 -4.24 3.99
N PRO A 27 -14.30 -4.21 4.82
CA PRO A 27 -14.19 -4.49 6.25
C PRO A 27 -13.91 -5.97 6.50
N GLU A 28 -12.64 -6.32 6.72
CA GLU A 28 -12.24 -7.65 7.23
C GLU A 28 -12.68 -7.85 8.69
N GLN A 29 -13.21 -9.05 9.02
CA GLN A 29 -13.68 -9.40 10.36
C GLN A 29 -12.58 -9.43 11.44
N ASN A 30 -11.31 -9.60 11.06
CA ASN A 30 -10.20 -9.76 12.01
C ASN A 30 -9.34 -8.49 12.11
N TRP A 31 -9.56 -7.70 13.17
CA TRP A 31 -8.84 -6.45 13.46
C TRP A 31 -7.31 -6.59 13.47
N LYS A 32 -6.77 -7.70 14.01
CA LYS A 32 -5.31 -7.97 14.00
C LYS A 32 -4.77 -8.08 12.58
N ARG A 33 -5.52 -8.71 11.69
CA ARG A 33 -5.12 -8.95 10.30
C ARG A 33 -5.17 -7.66 9.49
N ARG A 34 -6.21 -6.84 9.72
CA ARG A 34 -6.33 -5.49 9.17
C ARG A 34 -5.16 -4.58 9.55
N LEU A 35 -4.65 -4.69 10.78
CA LEU A 35 -3.52 -3.88 11.25
C LEU A 35 -2.20 -4.28 10.59
N VAL A 36 -1.95 -5.58 10.43
CA VAL A 36 -0.73 -6.12 9.79
C VAL A 36 -0.74 -5.89 8.28
N GLU A 37 -1.87 -6.15 7.63
CA GLU A 37 -2.01 -5.93 6.18
C GLU A 37 -2.01 -4.43 5.86
N GLY A 38 -2.64 -3.59 6.70
CA GLY A 38 -2.62 -2.14 6.57
C GLY A 38 -1.24 -1.52 6.79
N SER A 39 -0.47 -1.98 7.78
CA SER A 39 0.90 -1.50 8.01
C SER A 39 1.86 -1.95 6.91
N ALA A 40 1.74 -3.19 6.43
CA ALA A 40 2.50 -3.66 5.28
C ALA A 40 2.19 -2.84 4.01
N GLY A 41 0.91 -2.53 3.77
CA GLY A 41 0.49 -1.64 2.70
C GLY A 41 1.05 -0.22 2.82
N ALA A 42 1.01 0.36 4.02
CA ALA A 42 1.56 1.70 4.27
C ALA A 42 3.08 1.75 4.09
N VAL A 43 3.82 0.75 4.57
CA VAL A 43 5.27 0.65 4.37
C VAL A 43 5.60 0.44 2.89
N SER A 44 4.83 -0.40 2.19
CA SER A 44 4.94 -0.59 0.74
C SER A 44 4.69 0.72 -0.02
N ALA A 45 3.63 1.46 0.33
CA ALA A 45 3.33 2.76 -0.25
C ALA A 45 4.51 3.72 -0.07
N ILE A 46 5.09 3.81 1.13
CA ILE A 46 6.20 4.73 1.45
C ILE A 46 7.47 4.41 0.64
N PHE A 47 7.88 3.14 0.59
CA PHE A 47 9.11 2.76 -0.10
C PHE A 47 8.94 2.60 -1.60
N LEU A 48 7.99 1.77 -2.03
CA LEU A 48 7.78 1.46 -3.44
C LEU A 48 7.00 2.55 -4.16
N GLY A 49 6.11 3.27 -3.48
CA GLY A 49 5.38 4.39 -4.06
C GLY A 49 6.28 5.58 -4.37
N GLY A 50 7.38 5.77 -3.65
CA GLY A 50 8.40 6.78 -3.95
C GLY A 50 9.15 6.46 -5.24
N VAL A 51 9.54 5.19 -5.40
CA VAL A 51 10.20 4.70 -6.62
C VAL A 51 9.25 4.78 -7.82
N LEU A 52 8.02 4.27 -7.65
CA LEU A 52 7.00 4.30 -8.71
C LEU A 52 6.61 5.73 -9.07
N GLY A 53 6.43 6.59 -8.07
CA GLY A 53 6.12 8.01 -8.27
C GLY A 53 7.23 8.74 -9.01
N HIS A 54 8.50 8.43 -8.74
CA HIS A 54 9.62 8.99 -9.48
C HIS A 54 9.64 8.53 -10.95
N LEU A 55 9.34 7.26 -11.22
CA LEU A 55 9.22 6.73 -12.59
C LEU A 55 8.05 7.37 -13.35
N ILE A 56 6.89 7.50 -12.71
CA ILE A 56 5.73 8.18 -13.29
C ILE A 56 6.07 9.64 -13.58
N ASN A 57 6.75 10.32 -12.64
CA ASN A 57 7.18 11.71 -12.83
C ASN A 57 8.15 11.84 -14.01
N ALA A 58 9.13 10.93 -14.14
CA ALA A 58 10.06 10.95 -15.26
C ALA A 58 9.38 10.75 -16.63
N ALA A 59 8.28 10.00 -16.68
CA ALA A 59 7.54 9.74 -17.90
C ALA A 59 6.50 10.83 -18.25
N THR A 60 5.90 11.45 -17.24
CA THR A 60 4.72 12.32 -17.41
C THR A 60 4.96 13.77 -17.04
N GLY A 61 6.00 14.07 -16.26
CA GLY A 61 6.24 15.40 -15.68
C GLY A 61 5.18 15.84 -14.66
N ALA A 62 4.39 14.91 -14.11
CA ALA A 62 3.24 15.23 -13.26
C ALA A 62 3.60 15.59 -11.80
N GLU A 63 4.89 15.67 -11.47
CA GLU A 63 5.46 16.09 -10.18
C GLU A 63 4.74 15.45 -8.98
N LEU A 64 4.09 16.26 -8.13
CA LEU A 64 3.43 15.81 -6.91
C LEU A 64 2.35 14.76 -7.15
N TYR A 65 1.62 14.86 -8.26
CA TYR A 65 0.57 13.91 -8.62
C TYR A 65 1.14 12.53 -8.96
N ALA A 66 2.36 12.47 -9.50
CA ALA A 66 3.04 11.21 -9.77
C ALA A 66 3.36 10.46 -8.47
N TYR A 67 3.81 11.17 -7.43
CA TYR A 67 4.08 10.60 -6.12
C TYR A 67 2.81 10.20 -5.35
N LEU A 68 1.73 10.97 -5.49
CA LEU A 68 0.39 10.58 -5.00
C LEU A 68 -0.06 9.28 -5.67
N ALA A 69 -0.02 9.22 -7.01
CA ALA A 69 -0.44 8.03 -7.76
C ALA A 69 0.43 6.82 -7.42
N GLY A 70 1.75 6.99 -7.36
CA GLY A 70 2.70 5.95 -6.99
C GLY A 70 2.45 5.41 -5.58
N GLY A 71 2.23 6.30 -4.60
CA GLY A 71 1.87 5.93 -3.23
C GLY A 71 0.57 5.14 -3.16
N PHE A 72 -0.45 5.54 -3.93
CA PHE A 72 -1.76 4.88 -3.92
C PHE A 72 -1.69 3.49 -4.56
N ILE A 73 -1.07 3.40 -5.75
CA ILE A 73 -0.91 2.14 -6.48
C ILE A 73 -0.10 1.14 -5.65
N MET A 74 0.98 1.57 -5.00
CA MET A 74 1.78 0.67 -4.17
C MET A 74 1.19 0.39 -2.78
N GLY A 75 0.34 1.27 -2.27
CA GLY A 75 -0.45 1.02 -1.06
C GLY A 75 -1.49 -0.08 -1.28
N GLU A 76 -2.28 0.02 -2.35
CA GLU A 76 -3.30 -0.97 -2.68
C GLU A 76 -2.70 -2.25 -3.30
N GLY A 77 -1.79 -2.08 -4.26
CA GLY A 77 -1.12 -3.17 -4.97
C GLY A 77 -0.16 -3.98 -4.09
N GLY A 78 0.52 -3.33 -3.14
CA GLY A 78 1.42 -4.01 -2.20
C GLY A 78 0.69 -5.04 -1.35
N ILE A 79 -0.53 -4.74 -0.92
CA ILE A 79 -1.29 -5.68 -0.10
C ILE A 79 -1.86 -6.82 -0.94
N LEU A 80 -2.37 -6.53 -2.15
CA LEU A 80 -2.79 -7.57 -3.08
C LEU A 80 -1.64 -8.53 -3.42
N ALA A 81 -0.43 -8.01 -3.58
CA ALA A 81 0.77 -8.82 -3.80
C ALA A 81 1.09 -9.72 -2.60
N VAL A 82 1.03 -9.19 -1.37
CA VAL A 82 1.22 -9.99 -0.14
C VAL A 82 0.16 -11.08 -0.02
N GLN A 83 -1.11 -10.76 -0.28
CA GLN A 83 -2.20 -11.74 -0.27
C GLN A 83 -2.01 -12.81 -1.34
N ALA A 84 -1.60 -12.43 -2.55
CA ALA A 84 -1.32 -13.36 -3.65
C ALA A 84 -0.12 -14.28 -3.36
N ILE A 85 0.97 -13.73 -2.83
CA ILE A 85 2.15 -14.50 -2.40
C ILE A 85 1.75 -15.48 -1.30
N ARG A 86 1.02 -15.01 -0.27
CA ARG A 86 0.55 -15.87 0.81
C ARG A 86 -0.33 -17.00 0.28
N ARG A 87 -1.29 -16.71 -0.61
CA ARG A 87 -2.14 -17.74 -1.21
C ARG A 87 -1.36 -18.76 -2.05
N LYS A 88 -0.27 -18.33 -2.68
CA LYS A 88 0.57 -19.18 -3.53
C LYS A 88 1.54 -20.07 -2.74
N PHE A 89 2.05 -19.58 -1.61
CA PHE A 89 3.10 -20.27 -0.82
C PHE A 89 2.61 -20.85 0.51
N LEU A 90 1.46 -20.41 1.01
CA LEU A 90 0.76 -20.95 2.17
C LEU A 90 -0.67 -21.31 1.74
N PRO A 91 -0.87 -22.39 0.97
CA PRO A 91 -2.18 -23.00 0.88
C PRO A 91 -2.59 -23.43 2.29
N SER A 92 -3.80 -23.07 2.71
CA SER A 92 -4.32 -23.33 4.04
C SER A 92 -4.13 -24.80 4.42
N GLU A 93 -3.36 -25.06 5.47
CA GLU A 93 -3.32 -26.33 6.20
C GLU A 93 -4.61 -26.46 7.04
N ASP A 94 -5.77 -26.31 6.38
CA ASP A 94 -7.11 -26.48 6.94
C ASP A 94 -7.88 -27.59 6.18
N ALA A 95 -7.18 -28.38 5.36
CA ALA A 95 -7.76 -29.48 4.57
C ALA A 95 -7.40 -30.88 5.09
N ASP A 96 -6.98 -31.01 6.35
CA ASP A 96 -6.72 -32.30 7.00
C ASP A 96 -7.28 -32.32 8.43
N ASN A 97 -8.60 -32.19 8.54
CA ASN A 97 -9.41 -32.60 9.68
C ASN A 97 -10.81 -32.94 9.14
N GLY A 98 -10.90 -34.06 8.43
CA GLY A 98 -12.14 -34.59 7.88
C GLY A 98 -11.95 -35.97 7.30
#